data_AF-A0A161MJR3-F1
#
_entry.id   AF-A0A161MJR3-F1
#
_cell.length_a   1.000
_cell.length_b   1.000
_cell.length_c   1.000
_cell.angle_alpha   90.00
_cell.angle_beta   90.00
_cell.angle_gamma   90.00
#
_symmetry.space_group_name_H-M   'P 1'
#
loop_
_entity.id
_entity.type
_entity.pdbx_description
1 polymer ?
#
loop_
_entity_poly.entity_id
_entity_poly.type
_entity_poly.pdbx_seq_one_letter_code
_entity_poly.pdbx_strand_id
1 'polypeptide(L)'
;RLYNANPSWSVRKPVLFLMDLMDTFLRLNNKFQEDLVDTVGTALINLISFNPKLAEQLPSLGHLPKLFSEWNVNNLKISNHIFHFLKLIFANEMCVSSLCQIECMNPIKQAIIANNELLSVASDALSKMFEFKYDALVKQALDVNII
;
A
#
# COMPACT_ATOMS: atom_id res chain seq x y z
N ARG A 1 6.52 1.36 -17.82
CA ARG A 1 6.11 2.28 -18.92
C ARG A 1 5.12 1.61 -19.88
N LEU A 2 5.47 0.52 -20.59
CA LEU A 2 4.53 -0.16 -21.50
C LEU A 2 3.26 -0.69 -20.81
N TYR A 3 3.41 -1.35 -19.66
CA TYR A 3 2.27 -1.84 -18.87
C TYR A 3 1.32 -0.70 -18.46
N ASN A 4 1.84 0.43 -17.95
CA ASN A 4 1.00 1.57 -17.53
C ASN A 4 0.20 2.18 -18.68
N ALA A 5 0.70 2.09 -19.92
CA ALA A 5 -0.06 2.55 -21.08
C ALA A 5 -1.24 1.63 -21.42
N ASN A 6 -1.20 0.36 -21.00
CA ASN A 6 -2.23 -0.64 -21.27
C ASN A 6 -2.41 -1.60 -20.08
N PRO A 7 -2.95 -1.12 -18.94
CA PRO A 7 -2.98 -1.87 -17.69
C PRO A 7 -3.92 -3.09 -17.70
N SER A 8 -4.84 -3.15 -18.67
CA SER A 8 -5.73 -4.29 -18.93
C SER A 8 -5.04 -5.46 -19.63
N TRP A 9 -3.81 -5.29 -20.13
CA TRP A 9 -3.07 -6.39 -20.75
C TRP A 9 -2.77 -7.48 -19.72
N SER A 10 -3.09 -8.72 -20.09
CA SER A 10 -2.78 -9.90 -19.29
C SER A 10 -1.27 -10.01 -19.09
N VAL A 11 -0.83 -9.95 -17.84
CA VAL A 11 0.58 -10.09 -17.49
C VAL A 11 0.93 -11.57 -17.34
N ARG A 12 2.02 -12.00 -17.95
CA ARG A 12 2.54 -13.36 -17.76
C ARG A 12 3.09 -13.51 -16.34
N LYS A 13 2.66 -14.56 -15.61
CA LYS A 13 3.02 -14.81 -14.21
C LYS A 13 2.72 -13.59 -13.30
N PRO A 14 1.44 -13.22 -13.13
CA PRO A 14 1.06 -11.97 -12.46
C PRO A 14 1.55 -11.87 -11.01
N VAL A 15 1.65 -13.00 -10.29
CA VAL A 15 2.19 -13.03 -8.91
C VAL A 15 3.68 -12.67 -8.88
N LEU A 16 4.47 -13.22 -9.81
CA LEU A 16 5.90 -12.89 -9.93
C LEU A 16 6.07 -11.40 -10.29
N PHE A 17 5.25 -10.90 -11.22
CA PHE A 17 5.29 -9.49 -11.59
C PHE A 17 4.92 -8.56 -10.43
N LEU A 18 3.92 -8.93 -9.62
CA LEU A 18 3.57 -8.21 -8.39
C LEU A 18 4.75 -8.20 -7.41
N MET A 19 5.38 -9.34 -7.18
CA MET A 19 6.56 -9.48 -6.31
C MET A 19 7.70 -8.56 -6.77
N ASP A 20 8.04 -8.60 -8.07
CA ASP A 20 9.09 -7.76 -8.66
C ASP A 20 8.76 -6.26 -8.55
N LEU A 21 7.49 -5.87 -8.73
CA LEU A 21 7.03 -4.50 -8.55
C LEU A 21 7.15 -4.05 -7.09
N MET A 22 6.72 -4.87 -6.13
CA MET A 22 6.83 -4.58 -4.70
C MET A 22 8.29 -4.44 -4.28
N ASP A 23 9.16 -5.37 -4.69
CA ASP A 23 10.60 -5.30 -4.41
C ASP A 23 11.22 -4.02 -4.98
N THR A 24 10.83 -3.66 -6.22
CA THR A 24 11.33 -2.43 -6.86
C THR A 24 10.83 -1.19 -6.14
N PHE A 25 9.55 -1.15 -5.76
CA PHE A 25 8.96 -0.03 -5.05
C PHE A 25 9.59 0.17 -3.67
N LEU A 26 9.82 -0.90 -2.91
CA LEU A 26 10.51 -0.85 -1.61
C LEU A 26 11.97 -0.38 -1.75
N ARG A 27 12.67 -0.78 -2.83
CA ARG A 27 14.00 -0.23 -3.11
C ARG A 27 13.95 1.28 -3.37
N LEU A 28 12.94 1.77 -4.09
CA LEU A 28 12.78 3.19 -4.39
C LEU A 28 12.37 4.02 -3.16
N ASN A 29 11.63 3.43 -2.23
CA ASN A 29 11.35 4.03 -0.93
C ASN A 29 12.64 4.40 -0.17
N ASN A 30 13.65 3.53 -0.25
CA ASN A 30 14.96 3.74 0.38
C ASN A 30 15.94 4.55 -0.51
N LYS A 31 15.88 4.38 -1.82
CA LYS A 31 16.73 5.06 -2.82
C LYS A 31 15.86 5.77 -3.85
N PHE A 32 15.40 6.96 -3.48
CA PHE A 32 14.44 7.71 -4.26
C PHE A 32 14.96 8.05 -5.67
N GLN A 33 14.14 7.73 -6.67
CA GLN A 33 14.35 8.11 -8.08
C GLN A 33 13.01 8.55 -8.65
N GLU A 34 12.88 9.85 -8.88
CA GLU A 34 11.59 10.50 -9.13
C GLU A 34 10.81 9.90 -10.31
N ASP A 35 11.45 9.74 -11.47
CA ASP A 35 10.82 9.20 -12.69
C ASP A 35 10.40 7.73 -12.55
N LEU A 36 11.15 6.97 -11.75
CA LEU A 36 10.95 5.54 -11.61
C LEU A 36 9.87 5.24 -10.57
N VAL A 37 9.76 6.05 -9.51
CA VAL A 37 8.71 5.95 -8.49
C VAL A 37 7.32 6.05 -9.12
N ASP A 38 7.08 7.05 -9.98
CA ASP A 38 5.77 7.16 -10.64
C ASP A 38 5.48 5.98 -11.55
N THR A 39 6.51 5.53 -12.29
CA THR A 39 6.35 4.41 -13.20
C THR A 39 5.98 3.14 -12.43
N VAL A 40 6.66 2.85 -11.33
CA VAL A 40 6.48 1.62 -10.54
C VAL A 40 5.24 1.69 -9.65
N GLY A 41 5.01 2.82 -8.95
CA GLY A 41 3.84 3.03 -8.11
C GLY A 41 2.54 2.94 -8.91
N THR A 42 2.48 3.63 -10.06
CA THR A 42 1.33 3.53 -10.97
C THR A 42 1.13 2.11 -11.49
N ALA A 43 2.21 1.38 -11.81
CA ALA A 43 2.11 -0.01 -12.26
C ALA A 43 1.53 -0.92 -11.18
N LEU A 44 1.96 -0.74 -9.92
CA LEU A 44 1.48 -1.50 -8.78
C LEU A 44 -0.02 -1.25 -8.52
N ILE A 45 -0.43 0.02 -8.50
CA ILE A 45 -1.83 0.43 -8.33
C ILE A 45 -2.70 -0.13 -9.46
N ASN A 46 -2.25 -0.01 -10.71
CA ASN A 46 -2.96 -0.54 -11.87
C ASN A 46 -3.07 -2.07 -11.82
N LEU A 47 -1.99 -2.77 -11.47
CA LEU A 47 -1.98 -4.23 -11.43
C LEU A 47 -3.06 -4.76 -10.49
N ILE A 48 -3.17 -4.20 -9.29
CA ILE A 48 -4.20 -4.60 -8.32
C ILE A 48 -5.59 -4.12 -8.75
N SER A 49 -5.72 -2.90 -9.26
CA SER A 49 -7.03 -2.36 -9.70
C SER A 49 -7.66 -3.19 -10.82
N PHE A 50 -6.87 -3.62 -11.80
CA PHE A 50 -7.34 -4.44 -12.93
C PHE A 50 -7.37 -5.95 -12.60
N ASN A 51 -6.74 -6.38 -11.52
CA ASN A 51 -6.72 -7.78 -11.08
C ASN A 51 -6.95 -7.88 -9.56
N PRO A 52 -8.16 -7.56 -9.03
CA PRO A 52 -8.38 -7.46 -7.58
C PRO A 52 -8.07 -8.76 -6.81
N LYS A 53 -8.30 -9.93 -7.42
CA LYS A 53 -7.95 -11.24 -6.84
C LYS A 53 -6.45 -11.42 -6.60
N LEU A 54 -5.60 -10.66 -7.30
CA LEU A 54 -4.15 -10.72 -7.09
C LEU A 54 -3.75 -10.14 -5.73
N ALA A 55 -4.56 -9.23 -5.16
CA ALA A 55 -4.33 -8.69 -3.83
C ALA A 55 -4.30 -9.79 -2.76
N GLU A 56 -5.09 -10.85 -2.93
CA GLU A 56 -5.15 -12.01 -2.02
C GLU A 56 -3.80 -12.72 -1.86
N GLN A 57 -2.86 -12.52 -2.80
CA GLN A 57 -1.52 -13.10 -2.74
C GLN A 57 -0.56 -12.27 -1.86
N LEU A 58 -0.81 -10.97 -1.69
CA LEU A 58 0.10 -10.05 -0.97
C LEU A 58 0.49 -10.51 0.43
N PRO A 59 -0.43 -11.02 1.28
CA PRO A 59 -0.06 -11.49 2.61
C PRO A 59 1.05 -12.55 2.60
N SER A 60 1.01 -13.45 1.62
CA SER A 60 1.98 -14.54 1.49
C SER A 60 3.36 -14.10 0.98
N LEU A 61 3.47 -12.91 0.37
CA LEU A 61 4.72 -12.44 -0.21
C LEU A 61 5.66 -11.80 0.83
N GLY A 62 5.15 -11.41 2.00
CA GLY A 62 5.95 -10.82 3.08
C GLY A 62 6.35 -9.36 2.87
N HIS A 63 5.91 -8.72 1.77
CA HIS A 63 6.22 -7.31 1.50
C HIS A 63 5.46 -6.31 2.37
N LEU A 64 4.28 -6.67 2.89
CA LEU A 64 3.46 -5.75 3.69
C LEU A 64 4.14 -5.33 5.02
N PRO A 65 4.66 -6.24 5.86
CA PRO A 65 5.43 -5.85 7.04
C PRO A 65 6.59 -4.91 6.69
N LYS A 66 7.35 -5.26 5.63
CA LYS A 66 8.51 -4.49 5.18
C LYS A 66 8.12 -3.08 4.69
N LEU A 67 7.00 -2.97 3.98
CA LEU A 67 6.46 -1.69 3.54
C LEU A 67 6.22 -0.75 4.73
N PHE A 68 5.54 -1.22 5.77
CA PHE A 68 5.24 -0.39 6.94
C PHE A 68 6.48 -0.08 7.79
N SER A 69 7.40 -1.04 7.95
CA SER A 69 8.61 -0.83 8.75
C SER A 69 9.64 0.07 8.09
N GLU A 70 9.71 0.07 6.76
CA GLU A 70 10.70 0.85 6.00
C GLU A 70 10.13 2.13 5.38
N TRP A 71 8.82 2.40 5.48
CA TRP A 71 8.17 3.55 4.82
C TRP A 71 8.91 4.87 5.10
N ASN A 72 9.46 5.48 4.06
CA ASN A 72 9.98 6.84 4.08
C ASN A 72 8.83 7.85 4.10
N VAL A 73 8.22 8.00 5.28
CA VAL A 73 7.01 8.80 5.49
C VAL A 73 7.16 10.28 5.11
N ASN A 74 8.38 10.82 5.11
CA ASN A 74 8.64 12.23 4.75
C ASN A 74 8.63 12.49 3.23
N ASN A 75 8.65 11.44 2.41
CA ASN A 75 8.62 11.60 0.96
C ASN A 75 7.18 11.57 0.45
N LEU A 76 6.64 12.77 0.14
CA LEU A 76 5.28 12.96 -0.35
C LEU A 76 4.92 12.02 -1.51
N LYS A 77 5.81 11.89 -2.49
CA LYS A 77 5.55 11.11 -3.70
C LYS A 77 5.44 9.62 -3.40
N ILE A 78 6.33 9.10 -2.55
CA ILE A 78 6.25 7.72 -2.05
C ILE A 78 4.96 7.51 -1.26
N SER A 79 4.68 8.39 -0.29
CA SER A 79 3.48 8.30 0.55
C SER A 79 2.19 8.37 -0.27
N ASN A 80 2.13 9.19 -1.31
CA ASN A 80 1.00 9.27 -2.23
C ASN A 80 0.73 7.91 -2.90
N HIS A 81 1.75 7.30 -3.51
CA HIS A 81 1.61 5.97 -4.13
C HIS A 81 1.25 4.89 -3.11
N ILE A 82 1.82 4.93 -1.90
CA ILE A 82 1.47 4.01 -0.83
C ILE A 82 0.01 4.16 -0.43
N PHE A 83 -0.50 5.36 -0.15
CA PHE A 83 -1.90 5.54 0.23
C PHE A 83 -2.89 5.09 -0.84
N HIS A 84 -2.59 5.34 -2.13
CA HIS A 84 -3.41 4.82 -3.22
C HIS A 84 -3.37 3.28 -3.30
N PHE A 85 -2.22 2.66 -3.06
CA PHE A 85 -2.10 1.21 -2.96
C PHE A 85 -2.84 0.66 -1.72
N LEU A 86 -2.72 1.32 -0.56
CA LEU A 86 -3.41 0.99 0.68
C LEU A 86 -4.93 1.01 0.49
N LYS A 87 -5.48 2.02 -0.21
CA LYS A 87 -6.92 2.10 -0.53
C LYS A 87 -7.44 0.90 -1.32
N LEU A 88 -6.58 0.20 -2.09
CA LEU A 88 -6.95 -1.02 -2.80
C LEU A 88 -6.87 -2.24 -1.88
N ILE A 89 -5.78 -2.40 -1.13
CA ILE A 89 -5.60 -3.59 -0.28
C ILE A 89 -6.48 -3.54 0.97
N PHE A 90 -6.84 -2.36 1.48
CA PHE A 90 -7.78 -2.20 2.58
C PHE A 90 -9.23 -2.45 2.16
N ALA A 91 -9.50 -2.62 0.86
CA ALA A 91 -10.78 -3.11 0.36
C ALA A 91 -10.85 -4.65 0.32
N ASN A 92 -9.77 -5.34 0.67
CA ASN A 92 -9.66 -6.80 0.63
C ASN A 92 -9.52 -7.36 2.05
N GLU A 93 -10.49 -8.15 2.49
CA GLU A 93 -10.53 -8.66 3.86
C GLU A 93 -9.32 -9.54 4.20
N MET A 94 -8.82 -10.37 3.27
CA MET A 94 -7.66 -11.21 3.52
C MET A 94 -6.40 -10.37 3.76
N CYS A 95 -6.22 -9.29 2.99
CA CYS A 95 -5.16 -8.32 3.26
C CYS A 95 -5.34 -7.70 4.65
N VAL A 96 -6.52 -7.17 4.97
CA VAL A 96 -6.78 -6.51 6.25
C VAL A 96 -6.58 -7.46 7.44
N SER A 97 -7.07 -8.70 7.35
CA SER A 97 -6.86 -9.73 8.36
C SER A 97 -5.37 -9.98 8.62
N SER A 98 -4.54 -10.07 7.56
CA SER A 98 -3.09 -10.24 7.72
C SER A 98 -2.40 -9.06 8.42
N LEU A 99 -2.94 -7.84 8.27
CA LEU A 99 -2.42 -6.64 8.91
C LEU A 99 -2.66 -6.61 10.42
N CYS A 100 -3.58 -7.42 10.95
CA CYS A 100 -3.82 -7.51 12.40
C CYS A 100 -2.56 -7.92 13.19
N GLN A 101 -1.60 -8.59 12.52
CA GLN A 101 -0.33 -9.04 13.10
C GLN A 101 0.86 -8.11 12.77
N ILE A 102 0.60 -6.98 12.10
CA ILE A 102 1.62 -6.05 11.62
C ILE A 102 1.34 -4.69 12.28
N GLU A 103 2.39 -4.03 12.78
CA GLU A 103 2.28 -2.64 13.22
C GLU A 103 2.20 -1.74 11.97
N CYS A 104 0.99 -1.28 11.63
CA CYS A 104 0.77 -0.45 10.45
C CYS A 104 0.20 0.94 10.77
N MET A 105 -0.38 1.13 11.96
CA MET A 105 -1.08 2.38 12.28
C MET A 105 -0.15 3.53 12.60
N ASN A 106 0.98 3.29 13.28
CA ASN A 106 1.95 4.33 13.55
C ASN A 106 2.58 4.89 12.25
N PRO A 107 3.11 4.08 11.31
CA PRO A 107 3.65 4.62 10.07
C PRO A 107 2.59 5.34 9.22
N ILE A 108 1.33 4.85 9.21
CA ILE A 108 0.22 5.58 8.57
C ILE A 108 0.02 6.95 9.22
N LYS A 109 -0.05 7.03 10.55
CA LYS A 109 -0.16 8.30 11.28
C LYS A 109 0.99 9.25 10.92
N GLN A 110 2.23 8.77 10.98
CA GLN A 110 3.40 9.59 10.67
C GLN A 110 3.37 10.11 9.24
N ALA A 111 2.95 9.29 8.27
CA ALA A 111 2.80 9.71 6.88
C ALA A 111 1.73 10.79 6.68
N ILE A 112 0.59 10.72 7.39
CA ILE A 112 -0.45 11.77 7.36
C ILE A 112 0.08 13.08 7.96
N ILE A 113 0.80 13.01 9.09
CA ILE A 113 1.37 14.19 9.75
C ILE A 113 2.41 14.86 8.84
N ALA A 114 3.30 14.07 8.24
CA ALA A 114 4.34 14.58 7.35
C ALA A 114 3.78 15.13 6.02
N ASN A 115 2.64 14.63 5.56
CA ASN A 115 2.04 14.97 4.26
C ASN A 115 0.54 15.27 4.43
N ASN A 116 0.22 16.39 5.09
CA ASN A 116 -1.17 16.73 5.47
C ASN A 116 -2.14 16.74 4.27
N GLU A 117 -1.66 17.08 3.08
CA GLU A 117 -2.45 17.04 1.84
C GLU A 117 -3.01 15.65 1.49
N LEU A 118 -2.38 14.58 1.99
CA LEU A 118 -2.82 13.20 1.78
C LEU A 118 -3.88 12.74 2.79
N LEU A 119 -4.29 13.59 3.75
CA LEU A 119 -5.26 13.25 4.79
C LEU A 119 -6.56 12.68 4.23
N SER A 120 -7.08 13.25 3.14
CA SER A 120 -8.32 12.77 2.51
C SER A 120 -8.16 11.35 1.96
N VAL A 121 -7.07 11.07 1.24
CA VAL A 121 -6.83 9.75 0.65
C VAL A 121 -6.55 8.71 1.74
N ALA A 122 -5.84 9.10 2.80
CA ALA A 122 -5.58 8.24 3.93
C ALA A 122 -6.87 7.89 4.70
N SER A 123 -7.73 8.88 4.94
CA SER A 123 -9.03 8.69 5.59
C SER A 123 -9.93 7.74 4.79
N ASP A 124 -9.99 7.92 3.47
CA ASP A 124 -10.70 7.01 2.56
C ASP A 124 -10.18 5.58 2.65
N ALA A 125 -8.86 5.39 2.71
CA ALA A 125 -8.27 4.07 2.85
C ALA A 125 -8.63 3.44 4.21
N LEU A 126 -8.42 4.18 5.30
CA LEU A 126 -8.70 3.72 6.66
C LEU A 126 -10.18 3.37 6.87
N SER A 127 -11.11 4.13 6.29
CA SER A 127 -12.53 3.80 6.34
C SER A 127 -12.80 2.39 5.82
N LYS A 128 -12.22 2.02 4.67
CA LYS A 128 -12.37 0.67 4.10
C LYS A 128 -11.78 -0.41 5.00
N MET A 129 -10.63 -0.14 5.62
CA MET A 129 -10.04 -1.09 6.56
C MET A 129 -10.98 -1.36 7.75
N PHE A 130 -11.56 -0.32 8.32
CA PHE A 130 -12.39 -0.43 9.52
C PHE A 130 -13.80 -1.02 9.24
N GLU A 131 -14.24 -1.11 7.98
CA GLU A 131 -15.49 -1.80 7.61
C GLU A 131 -15.47 -3.29 8.03
N PHE A 132 -14.29 -3.92 8.07
CA PHE A 132 -14.14 -5.31 8.48
C PHE A 132 -14.13 -5.52 10.00
N LYS A 133 -14.10 -4.45 10.81
CA LYS A 133 -14.26 -4.47 12.28
C LYS A 133 -13.29 -5.39 13.03
N TYR A 134 -12.04 -5.46 12.58
CA TYR A 134 -11.00 -6.16 13.32
C TYR A 134 -10.53 -5.35 14.53
N ASP A 135 -10.83 -5.83 15.74
CA ASP A 135 -10.49 -5.17 17.01
C ASP A 135 -8.98 -4.91 17.16
N ALA A 136 -8.12 -5.77 16.61
CA ALA A 136 -6.67 -5.58 16.65
C ALA A 136 -6.24 -4.30 15.95
N LEU A 137 -6.85 -3.96 14.81
CA LEU A 137 -6.54 -2.75 14.05
C LEU A 137 -7.16 -1.51 14.69
N VAL A 138 -8.38 -1.63 15.23
CA VAL A 138 -8.99 -0.57 16.04
C VAL A 138 -8.13 -0.24 17.25
N LYS A 139 -7.65 -1.27 17.96
CA LYS A 139 -6.74 -1.10 19.09
C LYS A 139 -5.44 -0.40 18.68
N GLN A 140 -4.78 -0.84 17.60
CA GLN A 140 -3.58 -0.15 17.11
C GLN A 140 -3.84 1.32 16.81
N ALA A 141 -5.00 1.65 16.21
CA ALA A 141 -5.37 3.02 15.88
C ALA A 141 -5.58 3.89 17.14
N LEU A 142 -6.22 3.33 18.18
CA LEU A 142 -6.36 3.98 19.49
C LEU A 142 -5.01 4.16 20.18
N ASP A 143 -4.16 3.13 20.18
CA ASP A 143 -2.83 3.15 20.81
C ASP A 143 -1.95 4.27 20.23
N VAL A 144 -2.09 4.56 18.93
CA VAL A 144 -1.37 5.66 18.28
C VAL A 144 -2.14 6.98 18.25
N ASN A 145 -3.37 7.04 18.77
CA ASN A 145 -4.24 8.23 18.74
C ASN A 145 -4.43 8.79 17.32
N ILE A 146 -4.80 7.94 16.36
CA ILE A 146 -5.16 8.37 14.99
C ILE A 146 -6.68 8.48 14.77
N ILE A 147 -7.47 7.81 15.62
CA ILE A 147 -8.93 7.89 15.69
C ILE A 147 -9.39 8.25 17.10
#